data_AF-A0A453DR52-F1
#
_entry.id   AF-A0A453DR52-F1
#
_cell.length_a   1.000
_cell.length_b   1.000
_cell.length_c   1.000
_cell.angle_alpha   90.00
_cell.angle_beta   90.00
_cell.angle_gamma   90.00
#
_symmetry.space_group_name_H-M   'P 1'
#
loop_
_entity.id
_entity.type
_entity.pdbx_description
1 polymer ?
#
loop_
_entity_poly.entity_id
_entity_poly.type
_entity_poly.pdbx_seq_one_letter_code
_entity_poly.pdbx_strand_id
1 'polypeptide(L)' 'RKQEVLVSVFPYEEAAKLCGGALPSYISQDSTPRIVKFGDYPGCPCGGTHVADIADIGNLKVTNIRVKKGVTKVSYSINP' A
#
# COMPACT_ATOMS: atom_id res chain seq x y z
N ARG A 1 -4.16 19.28 -0.41
CA ARG A 1 -4.50 18.63 0.88
C ARG A 1 -3.34 17.68 1.16
N LYS A 2 -2.53 17.91 2.21
CA LYS A 2 -1.42 17.01 2.55
C LYS A 2 -1.99 15.66 2.96
N GLN A 3 -1.47 14.58 2.40
CA GLN A 3 -1.82 13.22 2.80
C GLN A 3 -0.50 12.49 3.05
N GLU A 4 -0.10 12.51 4.32
CA GLU A 4 1.14 11.90 4.76
C GLU A 4 1.06 10.38 4.67
N VAL A 5 2.16 9.78 4.24
CA VAL A 5 2.36 8.33 4.20
C VAL A 5 2.95 7.90 5.53
N LEU A 6 2.16 7.19 6.34
CA LEU A 6 2.61 6.59 7.59
C LEU A 6 3.30 5.26 7.29
N VAL A 7 4.52 5.13 7.78
CA VAL A 7 5.31 3.91 7.67
C VAL A 7 5.85 3.55 9.05
N SER A 8 5.41 2.42 9.59
CA SER A 8 5.91 1.92 10.87
C SER A 8 5.84 0.40 10.96
N VAL A 9 6.55 -0.15 11.95
CA VAL A 9 6.54 -1.57 12.29
C VAL A 9 5.53 -1.78 13.41
N PHE A 10 4.67 -2.79 13.26
CA PHE A 10 3.61 -3.10 14.23
C PHE A 10 3.63 -4.58 14.61
N PRO A 11 3.18 -4.96 15.82
CA PRO A 11 2.81 -6.33 16.13
C PRO A 11 1.75 -6.86 15.16
N TYR A 12 1.74 -8.18 14.92
CA TYR A 12 0.83 -8.80 13.95
C TYR A 12 -0.63 -8.42 14.14
N GLU A 13 -1.13 -8.42 15.38
CA GLU A 13 -2.54 -8.13 15.67
C GLU A 13 -2.93 -6.69 15.29
N GLU A 14 -2.09 -5.72 15.61
CA GLU A 14 -2.31 -4.31 15.25
C GLU A 14 -2.17 -4.11 13.74
N ALA A 15 -1.17 -4.74 13.13
CA ALA A 15 -0.98 -4.72 11.69
C ALA A 15 -2.22 -5.29 10.94
N ALA A 16 -2.79 -6.40 11.42
CA ALA A 16 -4.00 -6.97 10.87
C ALA A 16 -5.18 -5.98 10.96
N LYS A 17 -5.38 -5.32 12.11
CA LYS A 17 -6.42 -4.28 12.27
C LYS A 17 -6.24 -3.12 11.28
N LEU A 18 -5.01 -2.68 11.06
CA LEU A 18 -4.69 -1.61 10.11
C LEU A 18 -4.91 -2.02 8.64
N CYS A 19 -4.76 -3.30 8.33
CA CYS A 19 -4.88 -3.87 6.98
C CYS A 19 -6.28 -4.44 6.65
N GLY A 20 -7.31 -4.11 7.43
CA GLY A 20 -8.68 -4.57 7.16
C GLY A 20 -9.07 -5.89 7.85
N GLY A 21 -8.34 -6.27 8.90
CA GLY A 21 -8.66 -7.38 9.80
C GLY A 21 -7.80 -8.63 9.64
N ALA A 22 -7.04 -8.74 8.55
CA ALA A 22 -6.15 -9.88 8.30
C ALA A 22 -4.92 -9.47 7.48
N LEU A 23 -3.85 -10.25 7.61
CA LEU A 23 -2.66 -10.14 6.77
C LEU A 23 -2.55 -11.34 5.83
N PRO A 24 -1.81 -11.22 4.71
CA PRO A 24 -1.53 -12.34 3.84
C PRO A 24 -0.90 -13.53 4.58
N SER A 25 -1.24 -14.74 4.17
CA SER A 25 -0.83 -15.99 4.85
C SER A 25 0.68 -16.24 4.90
N TYR A 26 1.46 -15.55 4.06
CA TYR A 26 2.92 -15.63 4.07
C TYR A 26 3.57 -14.77 5.17
N ILE A 27 2.81 -13.94 5.89
CA ILE A 27 3.31 -13.15 7.02
C ILE A 27 3.08 -13.94 8.31
N SER A 28 4.16 -14.23 9.02
CA SER A 28 4.12 -14.98 10.29
C SER A 28 3.40 -14.19 11.39
N GLN A 29 2.61 -14.88 12.22
CA GLN A 29 1.91 -14.29 13.37
C GLN A 29 2.87 -13.81 14.47
N ASP A 30 4.06 -14.40 14.55
CA ASP A 30 5.10 -14.01 15.51
C ASP A 30 5.97 -12.85 15.01
N SER A 31 5.66 -12.29 13.83
CA SER A 31 6.44 -11.22 13.22
C SER A 31 5.90 -9.83 13.54
N THR A 32 6.73 -8.82 13.26
CA THR A 32 6.37 -7.41 13.34
C THR A 32 6.46 -6.79 11.94
N PRO A 33 5.41 -6.93 11.09
CA PRO A 33 5.47 -6.45 9.72
C PRO A 33 5.52 -4.92 9.65
N ARG A 34 6.23 -4.42 8.63
CA ARG A 34 6.24 -2.99 8.27
C ARG A 34 4.99 -2.66 7.47
N ILE A 35 4.15 -1.78 8.01
CA ILE A 35 2.89 -1.35 7.41
C ILE A 35 3.04 0.05 6.84
N VAL A 36 2.54 0.22 5.62
CA VAL A 36 2.42 1.50 4.92
C VAL A 36 0.94 1.86 4.83
N LYS A 37 0.57 3.06 5.28
CA LYS A 37 -0.80 3.57 5.27
C LYS A 37 -0.79 5.03 4.84
N PHE A 38 -1.81 5.45 4.09
CA PHE A 38 -1.96 6.84 3.69
C PHE A 38 -3.44 7.24 3.69
N GLY A 39 -3.74 8.42 4.23
CA GLY A 39 -5.11 8.88 4.45
C GLY A 39 -5.98 7.88 5.22
N ASP A 40 -7.23 7.74 4.80
CA ASP A 40 -8.23 6.86 5.44
C ASP A 40 -8.28 5.45 4.83
N TYR A 41 -7.35 5.14 3.92
CA TYR A 41 -7.30 3.83 3.27
C TYR A 41 -6.70 2.76 4.19
N PRO A 42 -7.10 1.48 4.03
CA PRO A 42 -6.43 0.38 4.71
C PRO A 42 -4.93 0.36 4.43
N GLY A 43 -4.15 0.04 5.45
CA GLY A 43 -2.71 -0.15 5.29
C GLY A 43 -2.37 -1.40 4.50
N CYS A 44 -1.11 -1.51 4.08
CA CYS A 44 -0.58 -2.68 3.41
C CYS A 44 0.80 -3.05 3.97
N PRO A 45 1.09 -4.34 4.21
CA PRO A 45 2.44 -4.77 4.56
C PRO A 45 3.39 -4.58 3.37
N CYS A 46 4.42 -3.74 3.52
CA CYS A 46 5.34 -3.43 2.43
C CYS A 46 6.77 -3.15 2.94
N GLY A 47 7.76 -3.76 2.27
CA GLY A 47 9.19 -3.55 2.52
C GLY A 47 9.85 -2.45 1.68
N GLY A 48 9.13 -1.79 0.78
CA GLY A 48 9.69 -0.80 -0.16
C GLY A 48 9.90 0.59 0.43
N THR A 49 10.70 1.42 -0.23
CA THR A 49 10.85 2.84 0.11
C THR A 49 9.70 3.65 -0.49
N HIS A 50 9.02 4.46 0.32
CA HIS A 50 7.89 5.29 -0.10
C HIS A 50 8.20 6.78 0.12
N VAL A 51 7.52 7.62 -0.65
CA VAL A 51 7.50 9.08 -0.46
C VAL A 51 6.86 9.46 0.87
N ALA A 52 7.12 10.68 1.36
CA ALA A 52 6.60 11.15 2.64
C ALA A 52 5.15 11.66 2.53
N ASP A 53 4.77 12.29 1.41
CA ASP A 53 3.41 12.73 1.13
C ASP A 53 2.95 12.22 -0.25
N ILE A 54 1.65 11.90 -0.38
CA ILE A 54 1.07 11.49 -1.67
C ILE A 54 1.28 12.57 -2.75
N ALA A 55 1.34 13.85 -2.37
CA ALA A 55 1.60 14.94 -3.29
C ALA A 55 2.96 14.82 -4.02
N ASP A 56 3.94 14.14 -3.42
CA ASP A 56 5.27 13.93 -4.00
C ASP A 56 5.24 12.97 -5.21
N ILE A 57 4.16 12.20 -5.38
CA ILE A 57 3.97 11.35 -6.58
C ILE A 57 3.75 12.20 -7.83
N GLY A 58 3.22 13.42 -7.69
CA GLY A 58 2.95 14.29 -8.83
C GLY A 58 1.86 13.75 -9.75
N ASN A 59 2.15 13.73 -11.06
CA ASN A 59 1.17 13.34 -12.08
C ASN A 59 1.25 11.84 -12.40
N LEU A 60 0.19 11.10 -12.05
CA LEU A 60 -0.01 9.72 -12.47
C LEU A 60 -0.91 9.65 -13.70
N LYS A 61 -0.44 8.95 -14.74
CA LYS A 61 -1.22 8.70 -15.96
C LYS A 61 -1.45 7.19 -16.15
N VAL A 62 -2.71 6.78 -16.24
CA VAL A 62 -3.05 5.41 -16.66
C VAL A 62 -2.74 5.27 -18.15
N THR A 63 -1.90 4.28 -18.49
CA THR A 63 -1.41 4.06 -19.86
C THR A 63 -2.14 2.95 -20.59
N ASN A 64 -2.64 1.94 -19.86
CA ASN A 64 -3.36 0.81 -20.44
C ASN A 64 -4.25 0.12 -19.40
N ILE A 65 -5.42 -0.38 -19.81
CA ILE A 65 -6.27 -1.26 -19.02
C ILE A 65 -6.58 -2.49 -19.85
N ARG A 66 -6.24 -3.68 -19.34
CA ARG A 66 -6.49 -4.96 -20.01
C ARG A 66 -7.19 -5.94 -19.08
N VAL A 67 -8.26 -6.56 -19.55
CA VAL A 67 -8.96 -7.63 -18.82
C VAL A 67 -8.65 -8.97 -19.46
N LYS A 68 -8.20 -9.95 -18.67
CA LYS A 68 -7.95 -11.32 -19.14
C LYS A 68 -8.28 -12.32 -18.03
N LYS A 69 -9.12 -13.33 -18.33
CA LYS A 69 -9.51 -14.41 -17.40
C LYS A 69 -9.95 -13.89 -16.01
N GLY A 70 -10.80 -12.86 -15.97
CA GLY A 70 -11.29 -12.26 -14.73
C GLY A 70 -10.29 -11.36 -13.99
N VAL A 71 -9.08 -11.17 -14.52
CA VAL A 71 -8.06 -10.28 -13.94
C VAL A 71 -7.98 -8.99 -14.75
N THR A 72 -8.15 -7.86 -14.09
CA THR A 72 -7.94 -6.52 -14.67
C THR A 72 -6.53 -6.05 -14.36
N LYS A 73 -5.70 -5.93 -15.39
CA LYS A 73 -4.37 -5.31 -15.31
C LYS A 73 -4.45 -3.85 -15.70
N VAL A 74 -4.03 -2.96 -14.79
CA VAL A 74 -3.91 -1.53 -15.04
C VAL A 74 -2.42 -1.17 -15.08
N SER A 75 -1.97 -0.57 -16.18
CA SER A 75 -0.62 -0.03 -16.33
C SER A 75 -0.67 1.49 -16.17
N TYR A 76 0.34 2.07 -15.52
CA TYR A 76 0.44 3.51 -15.29
C TYR A 76 1.89 3.99 -15.42
N SER A 77 2.06 5.30 -15.59
CA SER A 77 3.35 5.99 -15.52
C SER A 77 3.25 7.15 -14.53
N ILE A 78 4.36 7.43 -13.87
CA ILE A 78 4.53 8.61 -13.01
C ILE A 78 5.48 9.54 -13.75
N ASN A 79 5.05 10.79 -13.95
CA ASN A 79 5.89 11.82 -14.53
C ASN A 79 6.31 12.78 -13.41
N PRO A 80 7.61 12.88 -13.10
CA PRO A 80 8.16 13.91 -12.22
C PRO A 80 7.88 15.33 -12.72
#